data_AF-A0A349E445-F1
#
_entry.id   AF-A0A349E445-F1
#
_cell.length_a   1.000
_cell.length_b   1.000
_cell.length_c   1.000
_cell.angle_alpha   90.00
_cell.angle_beta   90.00
_cell.angle_gamma   90.00
#
_symmetry.space_group_name_H-M   'P 1'
#
loop_
_entity.id
_entity.type
_entity.pdbx_description
1 polymer ?
#
loop_
_entity_poly.entity_id
_entity_poly.type
_entity_poly.pdbx_seq_one_letter_code
_entity_poly.pdbx_strand_id
1 'polypeptide(L)' 'MAKKTVATLKTGEGAKFVKIVKTVKSPKTGAYVFKEVMVPAEEAKSALK' A
#
# COMPACT_ATOMS: atom_id res chain seq x y z
N MET A 1 -21.21 14.93 36.09
CA MET A 1 -19.80 15.02 35.66
C MET A 1 -19.59 14.02 34.53
N ALA A 2 -19.76 14.45 33.28
CA ALA A 2 -19.63 13.56 32.13
C ALA A 2 -18.14 13.35 31.84
N LYS A 3 -17.67 12.10 31.99
CA LYS A 3 -16.28 11.74 31.72
C LYS A 3 -16.09 11.81 30.20
N LYS A 4 -15.56 12.92 29.70
CA LYS A 4 -15.28 13.11 28.27
C LYS A 4 -14.09 12.23 27.91
N THR A 5 -14.37 11.06 27.32
CA THR A 5 -13.35 10.21 26.71
C THR A 5 -12.84 10.92 25.47
N VAL A 6 -11.67 11.54 25.58
CA VAL A 6 -10.95 12.08 24.43
C VAL A 6 -10.29 10.88 23.74
N ALA A 7 -10.86 10.45 22.61
CA ALA A 7 -10.21 9.49 21.74
C ALA A 7 -8.92 10.13 21.21
N THR A 8 -7.77 9.66 21.69
CA THR A 8 -6.49 10.02 21.10
C THR A 8 -6.44 9.40 19.71
N LEU A 9 -6.68 10.22 18.68
CA LEU A 9 -6.32 9.88 17.31
C LEU A 9 -4.81 9.61 17.34
N LYS A 10 -4.38 8.42 16.95
CA LYS A 10 -2.95 8.13 16.77
C LYS A 10 -2.43 9.09 15.70
N THR A 11 -1.86 10.21 16.12
CA THR A 11 -1.13 11.18 15.29
C THR A 11 0.30 10.69 15.02
N GLY A 12 0.53 9.39 15.07
CA GLY A 12 1.69 8.80 14.42
C GLY A 12 1.31 8.63 12.96
N GLU A 13 2.23 8.95 12.04
CA GLU A 13 2.06 8.58 10.64
C GLU A 13 1.66 7.10 10.60
N GLY A 14 0.39 6.82 10.25
CA GLY A 14 -0.06 5.46 10.06
C GLY A 14 0.87 4.79 9.05
N ALA A 15 1.06 3.47 9.16
CA ALA A 15 1.94 2.72 8.26
C ALA A 15 1.69 3.20 6.82
N LYS A 16 2.67 3.91 6.24
CA LYS A 16 2.52 4.50 4.92
C LYS A 16 2.49 3.34 3.94
N PHE A 17 1.36 3.12 3.29
CA PHE A 17 1.24 2.11 2.25
C PHE A 17 1.37 2.78 0.88
N VAL A 18 2.08 2.12 -0.01
CA VAL A 18 2.27 2.54 -1.40
C VAL A 18 1.61 1.51 -2.30
N LYS A 19 0.89 1.99 -3.30
CA LYS A 19 0.31 1.16 -4.35
C LYS A 19 1.30 1.05 -5.50
N ILE A 20 1.83 -0.14 -5.72
CA ILE A 20 2.72 -0.44 -6.84
C ILE A 20 1.88 -0.96 -7.99
N VAL A 21 2.05 -0.36 -9.16
CA VAL A 21 1.43 -0.79 -10.42
C VAL A 21 2.54 -1.35 -11.32
N LYS A 22 2.58 -2.67 -11.49
CA LYS A 22 3.58 -3.36 -12.33
C LYS A 22 2.92 -3.91 -13.58
N THR A 23 3.53 -3.67 -14.74
CA THR A 23 3.14 -4.30 -16.00
C THR A 23 3.73 -5.70 -16.07
N VAL A 24 2.88 -6.73 -16.06
CA VAL A 24 3.29 -8.13 -16.15
C VAL A 24 2.80 -8.69 -17.48
N LYS A 25 3.66 -9.43 -18.18
CA LYS A 25 3.29 -10.09 -19.43
C LYS A 25 2.43 -11.32 -19.11
N SER A 26 1.23 -11.38 -19.69
CA SER A 26 0.33 -12.52 -19.58
C SER A 26 0.96 -13.75 -20.26
N PRO A 27 1.10 -14.89 -19.56
CA PRO A 27 1.65 -16.11 -20.17
C PRO A 27 0.71 -16.74 -21.19
N LYS A 28 -0.60 -16.42 -21.14
CA LYS A 28 -1.62 -16.97 -22.04
C LYS A 28 -1.72 -16.23 -23.37
N THR A 29 -1.60 -14.90 -23.34
CA THR A 29 -1.89 -14.03 -24.49
C THR A 29 -0.73 -13.17 -24.93
N GLY A 30 0.35 -13.11 -24.14
CA GLY A 30 1.51 -12.25 -24.41
C GLY A 30 1.26 -10.75 -24.22
N ALA A 31 0.03 -10.35 -23.90
CA ALA A 31 -0.35 -8.96 -23.63
C ALA A 31 0.17 -8.51 -22.25
N TYR A 32 0.44 -7.22 -22.10
CA TYR A 32 0.79 -6.63 -20.81
C TYR A 32 -0.48 -6.33 -20.02
N VAL A 33 -0.50 -6.77 -18.77
CA VAL A 33 -1.57 -6.51 -17.81
C VAL A 33 -0.98 -5.76 -16.63
N PHE A 34 -1.70 -4.75 -16.15
CA PHE A 34 -1.34 -4.05 -14.93
C PHE A 34 -1.74 -4.89 -13.72
N LYS A 35 -0.77 -5.22 -12.88
CA LYS A 35 -0.99 -5.86 -11.58
C LYS A 35 -0.71 -4.84 -10.49
N GLU A 36 -1.67 -4.65 -9.61
CA GLU A 36 -1.59 -3.71 -8.50
C GLU A 36 -1.34 -4.46 -7.19
N VAL A 37 -0.39 -3.98 -6.39
CA VAL A 37 -0.09 -4.54 -5.06
C VAL A 37 0.14 -3.40 -4.09
N MET A 38 -0.46 -3.48 -2.90
CA MET A 38 -0.28 -2.52 -1.82
C MET A 38 0.78 -3.06 -0.86
N VAL A 39 1.84 -2.29 -0.64
CA VAL A 39 2.96 -2.67 0.23
C VAL A 39 3.31 -1.53 1.20
N PRO A 40 3.94 -1.81 2.35
CA PRO A 40 4.53 -0.76 3.18
C PRO A 40 5.54 0.07 2.38
N ALA A 41 5.62 1.38 2.64
CA ALA A 41 6.46 2.31 1.91
C ALA A 41 7.96 1.96 1.99
N GLU A 42 8.39 1.34 3.08
CA GLU A 42 9.77 0.88 3.28
C GLU A 42 10.14 -0.26 2.32
N GLU A 43 9.17 -1.13 2.01
CA GLU A 43 9.34 -2.29 1.13
C GLU A 43 9.12 -1.95 -0.35
N ALA A 44 8.61 -0.75 -0.65
CA ALA A 44 8.24 -0.36 -2.01
C ALA A 44 9.43 -0.41 -2.99
N LYS A 45 10.64 -0.06 -2.54
CA LYS A 45 11.86 -0.12 -3.38
C LYS A 45 12.29 -1.55 -3.71
N SER A 46 12.05 -2.50 -2.82
CA SER A 46 12.37 -3.91 -3.04
C SER A 46 11.40 -4.57 -4.02
N ALA A 47 10.14 -4.17 -3.98
CA ALA A 47 9.10 -4.69 -4.88
C ALA A 47 9.19 -4.15 -6.33
N LEU A 48 9.97 -3.08 -6.56
CA LEU A 48 10.21 -2.49 -7.89
C LEU A 48 11.50 -2.99 -8.58
N LYS A 49 12.40 -3.67 -7.86
CA LYS A 49 13.53 -4.38 -8.46
C LYS A 49 13.07 -5.61 -9.24
#